data_AF-A0ABD5YSQ8-F1
#
_entry.id   AF-A0ABD5YSQ8-F1
#
_cell.length_a   1.000
_cell.length_b   1.000
_cell.length_c   1.000
_cell.angle_alpha   90.00
_cell.angle_beta   90.00
_cell.angle_gamma   90.00
#
_symmetry.space_group_name_H-M   'P 1'
#
loop_
_entity.id
_entity.type
_entity.pdbx_description
1 polymer ?
#
loop_
_entity_poly.entity_id
_entity_poly.type
_entity_poly.pdbx_seq_one_letter_code
_entity_poly.pdbx_strand_id
1 'polypeptide(L)'
;MSNIAVPSTIPTLYRTLASLDSYEPSPETNRLFSRLVTLVLSDNGSIDLEETAINNLRTICATAEYRLERHWSGRIVESDDPQTTLAQFPYIENYQRLAVMEHEGLVETGASVPDHTAFVGGGPLPLSALYLANHGWSGTIIDHNPEAVALARALISALETDLSIHLADGAVVDYADYDLIHVAALVGGTEGMAYSIRSRRQQTPDRFYLLVGPRSSSTPLSTASRRYVRPFSSSPDGSTARRYYQLGGVLSGVSDSTAAYSHSS
;
A
#
# COMPACT_ATOMS: atom_id res chain seq x y z
N MET A 1 33.48 4.37 -3.91
CA MET A 1 32.05 4.59 -4.22
C MET A 1 31.84 4.16 -5.65
N SER A 2 31.23 2.99 -5.87
CA SER A 2 31.01 2.44 -7.20
C SER A 2 29.94 3.28 -7.92
N ASN A 3 30.33 3.96 -8.99
CA ASN A 3 29.41 4.76 -9.80
C ASN A 3 28.69 3.81 -10.78
N ILE A 4 27.72 3.04 -10.27
CA ILE A 4 26.91 2.15 -11.11
C ILE A 4 26.06 3.04 -12.04
N ALA A 5 26.26 2.89 -13.35
CA ALA A 5 25.47 3.56 -14.36
C ALA A 5 23.99 3.18 -14.15
N VAL A 6 23.09 4.17 -14.08
CA VAL A 6 21.67 3.87 -13.88
C VAL A 6 21.10 3.19 -15.12
N PRO A 7 20.52 1.98 -14.97
CA PRO A 7 19.93 1.26 -16.08
C PRO A 7 18.83 2.05 -16.79
N SER A 8 18.80 1.96 -18.13
CA SER A 8 17.82 2.65 -18.97
C SER A 8 16.59 1.81 -19.31
N THR A 9 16.61 0.50 -19.06
CA THR A 9 15.51 -0.44 -19.35
C THR A 9 15.15 -1.29 -18.12
N ILE A 10 13.88 -1.70 -18.02
CA ILE A 10 13.38 -2.54 -16.92
C ILE A 10 14.17 -3.87 -16.78
N PRO A 11 14.50 -4.60 -17.86
CA PRO A 11 15.24 -5.86 -17.72
C PRO A 11 16.66 -5.68 -17.17
N THR A 12 17.34 -4.61 -17.56
CA THR A 12 18.68 -4.29 -17.03
C THR A 12 18.59 -3.84 -15.59
N LEU A 13 17.59 -3.02 -15.26
CA LEU A 13 17.35 -2.57 -13.89
C LEU A 13 17.01 -3.73 -12.94
N TYR A 14 16.17 -4.66 -13.39
CA TYR A 14 15.85 -5.88 -12.65
C TYR A 14 17.11 -6.68 -12.32
N ARG A 15 18.02 -6.90 -13.29
CA ARG A 15 19.28 -7.62 -13.02
C ARG A 15 20.13 -6.91 -11.97
N THR A 16 20.22 -5.58 -12.03
CA THR A 16 20.95 -4.79 -11.03
C THR A 16 20.30 -4.90 -9.64
N LEU A 17 18.98 -4.77 -9.55
CA LEU A 17 18.23 -4.93 -8.29
C LEU A 17 18.36 -6.34 -7.71
N ALA A 18 18.31 -7.37 -8.57
CA ALA A 18 18.45 -8.76 -8.15
C ALA A 18 19.88 -9.11 -7.68
N SER A 19 20.89 -8.29 -8.03
CA SER A 19 22.28 -8.47 -7.59
C SER A 19 22.68 -7.63 -6.38
N LEU A 20 21.76 -6.86 -5.79
CA LEU A 20 22.06 -6.07 -4.59
C LEU A 20 22.22 -6.98 -3.37
N ASP A 21 23.23 -6.70 -2.55
CA ASP A 21 23.43 -7.40 -1.26
C ASP A 21 22.41 -6.97 -0.20
N SER A 22 21.81 -5.79 -0.36
CA SER A 22 20.87 -5.20 0.59
C SER A 22 19.84 -4.31 -0.10
N TYR A 23 18.63 -4.31 0.45
CA TYR A 23 17.54 -3.41 0.06
C TYR A 23 17.25 -2.32 1.11
N GLU A 24 18.15 -2.14 2.09
CA GLU A 24 18.05 -1.02 3.03
C GLU A 24 18.14 0.34 2.30
N PRO A 25 17.43 1.38 2.78
CA PRO A 25 17.53 2.71 2.21
C PRO A 25 18.97 3.21 2.18
N SER A 26 19.42 3.60 1.00
CA SER A 26 20.73 4.19 0.75
C SER A 26 20.63 5.03 -0.53
N PRO A 27 21.49 6.03 -0.75
CA PRO A 27 21.45 6.83 -1.98
C PRO A 27 21.43 5.99 -3.27
N GLU A 28 22.12 4.85 -3.28
CA GLU A 28 22.17 3.92 -4.41
C GLU A 28 20.86 3.14 -4.58
N THR A 29 20.41 2.45 -3.54
CA THR A 29 19.15 1.67 -3.53
C THR A 29 17.98 2.56 -3.92
N ASN A 30 17.90 3.73 -3.29
CA ASN A 30 16.93 4.79 -3.53
C ASN A 30 16.86 5.22 -5.00
N ARG A 31 18.02 5.48 -5.60
CA ARG A 31 18.15 5.88 -7.02
C ARG A 31 17.70 4.77 -7.98
N LEU A 32 17.95 3.50 -7.66
CA LEU A 32 17.51 2.37 -8.48
C LEU A 32 15.98 2.19 -8.42
N PHE A 33 15.38 2.28 -7.23
CA PHE A 33 13.92 2.17 -7.08
C PHE A 33 13.16 3.37 -7.66
N SER A 34 13.65 4.61 -7.51
CA SER A 34 13.05 5.74 -8.25
C SER A 34 13.13 5.53 -9.75
N ARG A 35 14.26 5.02 -10.26
CA ARG A 35 14.37 4.71 -11.68
C ARG A 35 13.34 3.68 -12.11
N LEU A 36 13.10 2.65 -11.29
CA LEU A 36 12.09 1.63 -11.57
C LEU A 36 10.72 2.26 -11.69
N VAL A 37 10.33 3.11 -10.72
CA VAL A 37 9.08 3.85 -10.75
C VAL A 37 8.98 4.70 -12.01
N THR A 38 10.00 5.51 -12.33
CA THR A 38 10.00 6.33 -13.56
C THR A 38 9.80 5.50 -14.82
N LEU A 39 10.47 4.34 -14.93
CA LEU A 39 10.35 3.47 -16.10
C LEU A 39 8.97 2.84 -16.21
N VAL A 40 8.40 2.36 -15.10
CA VAL A 40 7.06 1.76 -15.05
C VAL A 40 5.97 2.77 -15.41
N LEU A 41 6.16 4.04 -15.02
CA LEU A 41 5.20 5.12 -15.30
C LEU A 41 5.33 5.75 -16.68
N SER A 42 6.45 5.52 -17.36
CA SER A 42 6.63 6.04 -18.72
C SER A 42 5.81 5.25 -19.74
N ASP A 43 5.16 5.93 -20.69
CA ASP A 43 4.34 5.32 -21.76
C ASP A 43 5.11 4.32 -22.65
N ASN A 44 6.45 4.27 -22.52
CA ASN A 44 7.35 3.37 -23.24
C ASN A 44 7.87 2.18 -22.39
N GLY A 45 7.38 2.03 -21.15
CA GLY A 45 7.81 1.00 -20.20
C GLY A 45 7.24 -0.39 -20.52
N SER A 46 7.62 -0.98 -21.66
CA SER A 46 7.38 -2.41 -21.85
C SER A 46 8.14 -3.18 -20.78
N ILE A 47 7.43 -3.91 -19.93
CA ILE A 47 8.03 -4.87 -18.99
C ILE A 47 8.36 -6.11 -19.80
N ASP A 48 9.47 -6.04 -20.53
CA ASP A 48 10.02 -7.13 -21.32
C ASP A 48 10.74 -8.14 -20.39
N LEU A 49 9.97 -8.72 -19.47
CA LEU A 49 10.42 -9.69 -18.49
C LEU A 49 9.49 -10.91 -18.53
N GLU A 50 10.09 -12.09 -18.44
CA GLU A 50 9.36 -13.34 -18.22
C GLU A 50 8.63 -13.32 -16.87
N GLU A 51 7.56 -14.10 -16.75
CA GLU A 51 6.69 -14.11 -15.57
C GLU A 51 7.44 -14.38 -14.25
N THR A 52 8.43 -15.28 -14.28
CA THR A 52 9.27 -15.57 -13.11
C THR A 52 10.09 -14.34 -12.67
N ALA A 53 10.64 -13.58 -13.63
CA ALA A 53 11.39 -12.37 -13.34
C ALA A 53 10.48 -11.24 -12.82
N ILE A 54 9.25 -11.13 -13.34
CA ILE A 54 8.24 -10.21 -12.83
C ILE A 54 7.91 -10.53 -11.37
N ASN A 55 7.70 -11.81 -11.05
CA ASN A 55 7.39 -12.23 -9.67
C ASN A 55 8.56 -11.96 -8.72
N ASN A 56 9.80 -12.24 -9.13
CA ASN A 56 10.98 -11.90 -8.35
C ASN A 56 11.11 -10.38 -8.15
N LEU A 57 10.90 -9.58 -9.20
CA LEU A 57 10.92 -8.12 -9.10
C LEU A 57 9.88 -7.61 -8.10
N ARG A 58 8.68 -8.19 -8.08
CA ARG A 58 7.64 -7.87 -7.08
C ARG A 58 8.10 -8.18 -5.66
N THR A 59 8.72 -9.34 -5.42
CA THR A 59 9.27 -9.70 -4.10
C THR A 59 10.38 -8.74 -3.67
N ILE A 60 11.24 -8.31 -4.61
CA ILE A 60 12.28 -7.31 -4.35
C ILE A 60 11.64 -5.97 -3.96
N CYS A 61 10.65 -5.49 -4.71
CA CYS A 61 9.94 -4.25 -4.39
C CYS A 61 9.25 -4.32 -3.02
N ALA A 62 8.53 -5.41 -2.73
CA ALA A 62 7.86 -5.59 -1.44
C ALA A 62 8.86 -5.59 -0.27
N THR A 63 10.02 -6.21 -0.46
CA THR A 63 11.10 -6.22 0.55
C THR A 63 11.66 -4.81 0.75
N ALA A 64 11.97 -4.10 -0.34
CA ALA A 64 12.51 -2.75 -0.27
C ALA A 64 11.53 -1.75 0.33
N GLU A 65 10.25 -1.84 -0.01
CA GLU A 65 9.19 -1.01 0.58
C GLU A 65 9.12 -1.21 2.09
N TYR A 66 9.08 -2.46 2.57
CA TYR A 66 9.11 -2.77 4.00
C TYR A 66 10.35 -2.18 4.70
N ARG A 67 11.53 -2.27 4.07
CA ARG A 67 12.77 -1.68 4.62
C ARG A 67 12.70 -0.16 4.68
N LEU A 68 12.14 0.48 3.66
CA LEU A 68 11.93 1.93 3.62
C LEU A 68 10.97 2.38 4.73
N GLU A 69 9.81 1.73 4.83
CA GLU A 69 8.81 2.02 5.86
C GLU A 69 9.39 1.82 7.27
N ARG A 70 10.12 0.74 7.50
CA ARG A 70 10.83 0.47 8.76
C ARG A 70 11.81 1.58 9.12
N HIS A 71 12.66 1.97 8.17
CA HIS A 71 13.64 3.04 8.36
C HIS A 71 12.97 4.37 8.71
N TRP A 72 11.92 4.73 7.98
CA TRP A 72 11.20 5.98 8.22
C TRP A 72 10.39 5.97 9.51
N SER A 73 9.77 4.84 9.86
CA SER A 73 9.06 4.69 11.14
C SER A 73 9.99 4.97 12.32
N GLY A 74 11.20 4.39 12.31
CA GLY A 74 12.22 4.70 13.32
C GLY A 74 12.61 6.19 13.34
N ARG A 75 12.89 6.77 12.17
CA ARG A 75 13.26 8.19 12.06
C ARG A 75 12.17 9.15 12.56
N ILE A 76 10.90 8.82 12.33
CA ILE A 76 9.77 9.65 12.78
C ILE A 76 9.63 9.56 14.30
N VAL A 77 9.72 8.35 14.86
CA VAL A 77 9.62 8.12 16.31
C VAL A 77 10.76 8.80 17.08
N GLU A 78 11.96 8.84 16.52
CA GLU A 78 13.14 9.46 17.14
C GLU A 78 13.20 10.99 16.97
N SER A 79 12.26 11.57 16.22
CA SER A 79 12.28 13.00 15.92
C SER A 79 11.65 13.86 17.02
N ASP A 80 12.21 15.05 17.24
CA ASP A 80 11.60 16.09 18.09
C ASP A 80 10.30 16.64 17.50
N ASP A 81 10.12 16.51 16.18
CA ASP A 81 8.88 16.86 15.46
C ASP A 81 8.48 15.72 14.50
N PRO A 82 7.77 14.70 15.02
CA PRO A 82 7.33 13.54 14.25
C PRO A 82 6.46 13.92 13.05
N GLN A 83 5.61 14.94 13.16
CA GLN A 83 4.70 15.36 12.08
C GLN A 83 5.47 15.98 10.92
N THR A 84 6.39 16.89 11.20
CA THR A 84 7.26 17.49 10.16
C THR A 84 8.18 16.45 9.53
N THR A 85 8.60 15.44 10.29
CA THR A 85 9.44 14.35 9.78
C THR A 85 8.65 13.40 8.89
N LEU A 86 7.42 13.07 9.26
CA LEU A 86 6.51 12.28 8.43
C LEU A 86 6.25 12.96 7.08
N ALA A 87 6.10 14.29 7.06
CA ALA A 87 5.91 15.06 5.83
C ALA A 87 7.10 14.99 4.85
N GLN A 88 8.26 14.48 5.29
CA GLN A 88 9.45 14.28 4.43
C GLN A 88 9.52 12.87 3.83
N PHE A 89 8.60 11.97 4.18
CA PHE A 89 8.59 10.61 3.64
C PHE A 89 8.52 10.63 2.09
N PRO A 90 9.32 9.83 1.39
CA PRO A 90 9.30 9.80 -0.07
C PRO A 90 7.90 9.42 -0.57
N TYR A 91 7.37 10.18 -1.52
CA TYR A 91 6.03 9.93 -2.08
C TYR A 91 4.85 10.17 -1.13
N ILE A 92 5.02 10.96 -0.07
CA ILE A 92 3.92 11.27 0.86
C ILE A 92 2.68 11.85 0.17
N GLU A 93 2.89 12.66 -0.88
CA GLU A 93 1.82 13.23 -1.71
C GLU A 93 0.99 12.14 -2.43
N ASN A 94 1.62 11.03 -2.81
CA ASN A 94 0.91 9.90 -3.42
C ASN A 94 -0.06 9.29 -2.41
N TYR A 95 0.38 9.08 -1.16
CA TYR A 95 -0.49 8.54 -0.10
C TYR A 95 -1.64 9.48 0.24
N GLN A 96 -1.38 10.79 0.32
CA GLN A 96 -2.43 11.79 0.52
C GLN A 96 -3.47 11.77 -0.60
N ARG A 97 -3.01 11.76 -1.85
CA ARG A 97 -3.91 11.71 -3.02
C ARG A 97 -4.71 10.41 -3.07
N LEU A 98 -4.09 9.29 -2.72
CA LEU A 98 -4.78 8.00 -2.64
C LEU A 98 -5.85 8.00 -1.55
N ALA A 99 -5.56 8.53 -0.36
CA ALA A 99 -6.54 8.64 0.72
C ALA A 99 -7.75 9.51 0.32
N VAL A 100 -7.52 10.63 -0.39
CA VAL A 100 -8.60 11.46 -0.95
C VAL A 100 -9.43 10.65 -1.93
N MET A 101 -8.80 9.97 -2.90
CA MET A 101 -9.51 9.14 -3.87
C MET A 101 -10.30 8.00 -3.21
N GLU A 102 -9.74 7.41 -2.14
CA GLU A 102 -10.37 6.36 -1.35
C GLU A 102 -11.60 6.84 -0.60
N HIS A 103 -11.47 7.98 0.06
CA HIS A 103 -12.56 8.63 0.76
C HIS A 103 -13.68 9.06 -0.20
N GLU A 104 -13.35 9.79 -1.26
CA GLU A 104 -14.33 10.23 -2.27
C GLU A 104 -15.02 9.04 -2.93
N GLY A 105 -14.25 8.01 -3.28
CA GLY A 105 -14.77 6.77 -3.86
C GLY A 105 -15.77 6.05 -2.96
N LEU A 106 -15.61 6.12 -1.63
CA LEU A 106 -16.58 5.61 -0.66
C LEU A 106 -17.83 6.52 -0.56
N VAL A 107 -17.64 7.84 -0.49
CA VAL A 107 -18.73 8.81 -0.39
C VAL A 107 -19.65 8.77 -1.61
N GLU A 108 -19.09 8.61 -2.82
CA GLU A 108 -19.84 8.46 -4.08
C GLU A 108 -20.82 7.26 -4.06
N THR A 109 -20.59 6.31 -3.17
CA THR A 109 -21.48 5.14 -3.01
C THR A 109 -22.74 5.46 -2.21
N GLY A 110 -22.78 6.62 -1.53
CA GLY A 110 -23.80 6.99 -0.55
C GLY A 110 -23.54 6.40 0.84
N ALA A 111 -22.36 5.83 1.09
CA ALA A 111 -21.94 5.36 2.41
C ALA A 111 -21.52 6.55 3.30
N SER A 112 -21.74 6.42 4.60
CA SER A 112 -21.16 7.30 5.60
C SER A 112 -19.68 6.99 5.81
N VAL A 113 -18.97 7.93 6.44
CA VAL A 113 -17.62 7.69 6.95
C VAL A 113 -17.67 6.54 7.98
N PRO A 114 -16.76 5.56 7.92
CA PRO A 114 -16.77 4.43 8.84
C PRO A 114 -16.17 4.79 10.21
N ASP A 115 -16.87 4.40 11.27
CA ASP A 115 -16.41 4.59 12.65
C ASP A 115 -15.51 3.42 13.12
N HIS A 116 -15.64 2.23 12.52
CA HIS A 116 -14.80 1.07 12.87
C HIS A 116 -14.18 0.44 11.62
N THR A 117 -13.03 0.93 11.20
CA THR A 117 -12.28 0.39 10.04
C THR A 117 -11.24 -0.64 10.47
N ALA A 118 -11.20 -1.80 9.81
CA ALA A 118 -10.08 -2.73 9.89
C ALA A 118 -9.09 -2.45 8.75
N PHE A 119 -7.90 -1.95 9.06
CA PHE A 119 -6.81 -1.75 8.10
C PHE A 119 -5.86 -2.96 8.12
N VAL A 120 -6.03 -3.88 7.18
CA VAL A 120 -5.28 -5.15 7.12
C VAL A 120 -4.02 -5.00 6.28
N GLY A 121 -2.87 -5.31 6.89
CA GLY A 121 -1.54 -5.19 6.29
C GLY A 121 -0.98 -3.78 6.41
N GLY A 122 -1.00 -3.21 7.61
CA GLY A 122 -0.56 -1.83 7.83
C GLY A 122 0.94 -1.61 7.74
N GLY A 123 1.76 -2.65 7.92
CA GLY A 123 3.21 -2.52 7.92
C GLY A 123 3.76 -1.64 9.06
N PRO A 124 5.08 -1.38 9.07
CA PRO A 124 5.73 -0.54 10.08
C PRO A 124 5.40 0.96 9.95
N LEU A 125 4.88 1.41 8.80
CA LEU A 125 4.48 2.80 8.54
C LEU A 125 3.07 2.83 7.89
N PRO A 126 1.99 2.77 8.69
CA PRO A 126 0.61 2.60 8.20
C PRO A 126 0.01 3.88 7.59
N LEU A 127 0.60 4.38 6.50
CA LEU A 127 0.25 5.65 5.87
C LEU A 127 -1.20 5.72 5.39
N SER A 128 -1.75 4.64 4.82
CA SER A 128 -3.15 4.63 4.39
C SER A 128 -4.11 4.90 5.55
N ALA A 129 -3.89 4.24 6.70
CA ALA A 129 -4.72 4.45 7.88
C ALA A 129 -4.56 5.88 8.43
N LEU A 130 -3.33 6.39 8.52
CA LEU A 130 -3.03 7.75 8.98
C LEU A 130 -3.75 8.81 8.13
N TYR A 131 -3.68 8.71 6.81
CA TYR A 131 -4.29 9.71 5.94
C TYR A 131 -5.81 9.56 5.82
N LEU A 132 -6.35 8.35 5.90
CA LEU A 132 -7.80 8.17 5.96
C LEU A 132 -8.38 8.68 7.29
N ALA A 133 -7.61 8.64 8.38
CA ALA A 133 -8.02 9.24 9.65
C ALA A 133 -8.24 10.77 9.55
N ASN A 134 -7.47 11.47 8.70
CA ASN A 134 -7.71 12.89 8.42
C ASN A 134 -9.06 13.17 7.74
N HIS A 135 -9.69 12.13 7.17
CA HIS A 135 -11.04 12.19 6.63
C HIS A 135 -12.11 11.68 7.61
N GLY A 136 -11.78 11.58 8.89
CA GLY A 136 -12.69 11.17 9.97
C GLY A 136 -12.85 9.66 10.12
N TRP A 137 -12.03 8.85 9.46
CA TRP A 137 -12.07 7.40 9.63
C TRP A 137 -11.40 7.02 10.95
N SER A 138 -12.05 6.16 11.73
CA SER A 138 -11.41 5.53 12.90
C SER A 138 -11.26 4.03 12.67
N GLY A 139 -10.32 3.40 13.40
CA GLY A 139 -10.08 1.99 13.17
C GLY A 139 -8.90 1.35 13.89
N THR A 140 -8.68 0.10 13.50
CA THR A 140 -7.60 -0.77 13.96
C THR A 140 -6.75 -1.19 12.78
N ILE A 141 -5.45 -0.96 12.90
CA ILE A 141 -4.44 -1.51 12.00
C ILE A 141 -4.09 -2.93 12.45
N ILE A 142 -4.17 -3.87 11.52
CA ILE A 142 -3.94 -5.30 11.72
C ILE A 142 -2.73 -5.70 10.89
N ASP A 143 -1.72 -6.27 11.53
CA ASP A 143 -0.57 -6.84 10.84
C ASP A 143 -0.10 -8.12 11.56
N HIS A 144 0.42 -9.09 10.80
CA HIS A 144 0.90 -10.35 11.34
C HIS A 144 2.35 -10.29 11.81
N ASN A 145 3.11 -9.28 11.37
CA ASN A 145 4.53 -9.17 11.66
C ASN A 145 4.73 -8.43 13.00
N PRO A 146 5.33 -9.08 14.03
CA PRO A 146 5.54 -8.46 15.33
C PRO A 146 6.44 -7.21 15.30
N GLU A 147 7.45 -7.18 14.42
CA GLU A 147 8.33 -6.02 14.25
C GLU A 147 7.56 -4.84 13.66
N ALA A 148 6.77 -5.09 12.61
CA ALA A 148 5.91 -4.08 11.98
C ALA A 148 4.94 -3.48 12.99
N VAL A 149 4.28 -4.32 13.79
CA VAL A 149 3.35 -3.88 14.84
C VAL A 149 4.04 -3.06 15.92
N ALA A 150 5.24 -3.45 16.36
CA ALA A 150 5.97 -2.70 17.37
C ALA A 150 6.33 -1.29 16.88
N LEU A 151 6.82 -1.19 15.64
CA LEU A 151 7.15 0.07 14.99
C LEU A 151 5.90 0.94 14.78
N ALA A 152 4.83 0.37 14.24
CA ALA A 152 3.56 1.07 14.04
C ALA A 152 3.00 1.60 15.37
N ARG A 153 3.06 0.83 16.47
CA ARG A 153 2.63 1.30 17.80
C ARG A 153 3.43 2.51 18.28
N ALA A 154 4.74 2.45 18.15
CA ALA A 154 5.60 3.58 18.53
C ALA A 154 5.28 4.81 17.68
N LEU A 155 5.08 4.62 16.37
CA LEU A 155 4.72 5.68 15.44
C LEU A 155 3.37 6.33 15.77
N ILE A 156 2.29 5.54 15.94
CA ILE A 156 0.96 6.06 16.30
C ILE A 156 1.04 6.86 17.62
N SER A 157 1.81 6.37 18.59
CA SER A 157 2.03 7.10 19.84
C SER A 157 2.77 8.41 19.63
N ALA A 158 3.82 8.43 18.80
CA ALA A 158 4.61 9.64 18.52
C ALA A 158 3.82 10.68 17.70
N LEU A 159 2.89 10.22 16.86
CA LEU A 159 2.02 11.09 16.06
C LEU A 159 0.72 11.48 16.77
N GLU A 160 0.49 10.97 17.99
CA GLU A 160 -0.69 11.24 18.83
C GLU A 160 -2.03 10.97 18.10
N THR A 161 -2.13 9.85 17.38
CA THR A 161 -3.35 9.48 16.65
C THR A 161 -4.22 8.50 17.44
N ASP A 162 -5.54 8.55 17.24
CA ASP A 162 -6.51 7.63 17.88
C ASP A 162 -6.60 6.23 17.22
N LEU A 163 -5.71 5.92 16.28
CA LEU A 163 -5.68 4.60 15.63
C LEU A 163 -5.18 3.53 16.60
N SER A 164 -5.80 2.36 16.56
CA SER A 164 -5.38 1.20 17.37
C SER A 164 -4.55 0.21 16.55
N ILE A 165 -3.67 -0.57 17.20
CA ILE A 165 -2.84 -1.59 16.54
C ILE A 165 -3.06 -2.99 17.13
N HIS A 166 -3.38 -3.95 16.27
CA HIS A 166 -3.59 -5.35 16.59
C HIS A 166 -2.60 -6.27 15.87
N LEU A 167 -1.80 -7.03 16.64
CA LEU A 167 -0.98 -8.11 16.11
C LEU A 167 -1.86 -9.33 15.84
N ALA A 168 -2.20 -9.57 14.58
CA ALA A 168 -2.97 -10.74 14.17
C ALA A 168 -2.75 -11.03 12.68
N ASP A 169 -2.89 -12.29 12.31
CA ASP A 169 -3.05 -12.65 10.90
C ASP A 169 -4.45 -12.23 10.44
N GLY A 170 -4.53 -11.33 9.46
CA GLY A 170 -5.79 -10.88 8.88
C GLY A 170 -6.68 -12.01 8.36
N ALA A 171 -6.11 -13.19 8.06
CA ALA A 171 -6.89 -14.35 7.61
C ALA A 171 -7.73 -14.98 8.74
N VAL A 172 -7.36 -14.73 10.01
CA VAL A 172 -8.03 -15.33 11.17
C VAL A 172 -8.79 -14.34 12.05
N VAL A 173 -8.64 -13.03 11.82
CA VAL A 173 -9.39 -12.00 12.54
C VAL A 173 -10.91 -12.18 12.36
N ASP A 174 -11.64 -11.95 13.45
CA ASP A 174 -13.08 -11.76 13.40
C ASP A 174 -13.38 -10.31 13.05
N TYR A 175 -14.05 -10.10 11.93
CA TYR A 175 -14.41 -8.78 11.46
C TYR A 175 -15.82 -8.36 11.91
N ALA A 176 -16.41 -9.08 12.87
CA ALA A 176 -17.77 -8.90 13.38
C ALA A 176 -18.10 -7.51 13.92
N ASP A 177 -17.12 -6.66 14.22
CA ASP A 177 -17.33 -5.31 14.78
C ASP A 177 -16.88 -4.15 13.85
N TYR A 178 -16.37 -4.43 12.64
CA TYR A 178 -15.81 -3.39 11.75
C TYR A 178 -16.73 -2.98 10.60
N ASP A 179 -17.20 -1.74 10.53
CA ASP A 179 -18.07 -1.22 9.45
C ASP A 179 -17.43 -1.30 8.05
N LEU A 180 -16.10 -1.21 7.99
CA LEU A 180 -15.31 -1.29 6.76
C LEU A 180 -14.04 -2.10 6.95
N ILE A 181 -13.66 -2.88 5.93
CA ILE A 181 -12.39 -3.60 5.89
C ILE A 181 -11.57 -3.06 4.72
N HIS A 182 -10.45 -2.42 5.03
CA HIS A 182 -9.45 -1.91 4.10
C HIS A 182 -8.27 -2.89 4.04
N VAL A 183 -7.95 -3.41 2.86
CA VAL A 183 -6.87 -4.41 2.69
C VAL A 183 -5.77 -3.83 1.81
N ALA A 184 -4.55 -3.80 2.34
CA ALA A 184 -3.37 -3.26 1.67
C ALA A 184 -2.89 -4.11 0.49
N ALA A 185 -2.15 -3.45 -0.41
CA ALA A 185 -1.74 -4.02 -1.71
C ALA A 185 -0.77 -5.19 -1.60
N LEU A 186 0.06 -5.18 -0.54
CA LEU A 186 1.13 -6.15 -0.31
C LEU A 186 0.70 -7.36 0.52
N VAL A 187 -0.58 -7.42 0.93
CA VAL A 187 -1.12 -8.63 1.58
C VAL A 187 -1.07 -9.77 0.57
N GLY A 188 -0.11 -10.70 0.78
CA GLY A 188 0.18 -11.80 -0.12
C GLY A 188 -1.07 -12.58 -0.49
N GLY A 189 -1.34 -12.72 -1.79
CA GLY A 189 -2.54 -13.39 -2.28
C GLY A 189 -3.81 -12.66 -1.83
N THR A 190 -3.98 -11.40 -2.24
CA THR A 190 -5.20 -10.62 -1.98
C THR A 190 -6.48 -11.39 -2.35
N GLU A 191 -6.42 -12.34 -3.30
CA GLU A 191 -7.50 -13.28 -3.57
C GLU A 191 -7.76 -14.28 -2.44
N GLY A 192 -6.73 -14.86 -1.81
CA GLY A 192 -6.84 -15.78 -0.67
C GLY A 192 -7.27 -15.07 0.62
N MET A 193 -6.79 -13.85 0.87
CA MET A 193 -7.25 -13.03 1.99
C MET A 193 -8.69 -12.56 1.78
N ALA A 194 -9.00 -11.98 0.62
CA ALA A 194 -10.37 -11.61 0.28
C ALA A 194 -11.28 -12.84 0.29
N TYR A 195 -10.83 -14.01 -0.16
CA TYR A 195 -11.58 -15.26 -0.08
C TYR A 195 -11.78 -15.71 1.37
N SER A 196 -10.77 -15.64 2.22
CA SER A 196 -10.89 -16.02 3.64
C SER A 196 -11.88 -15.12 4.37
N ILE A 197 -11.77 -13.81 4.16
CA ILE A 197 -12.72 -12.81 4.64
C ILE A 197 -14.13 -13.07 4.07
N ARG A 198 -14.25 -13.41 2.77
CA ARG A 198 -15.52 -13.76 2.11
C ARG A 198 -16.11 -15.09 2.57
N SER A 199 -15.32 -16.08 2.93
CA SER A 199 -15.83 -17.38 3.41
C SER A 199 -16.52 -17.23 4.76
N ARG A 200 -16.10 -16.23 5.55
CA ARG A 200 -16.70 -15.82 6.82
C ARG A 200 -17.87 -14.83 6.65
N ARG A 201 -18.16 -14.38 5.42
CA ARG A 201 -19.27 -13.48 5.01
C ARG A 201 -20.67 -13.93 5.45
N GLN A 202 -20.89 -15.23 5.70
CA GLN A 202 -22.18 -15.72 6.17
C GLN A 202 -22.62 -15.08 7.51
N GLN A 203 -21.70 -14.42 8.23
CA GLN A 203 -21.93 -13.80 9.53
C GLN A 203 -22.02 -12.26 9.49
N THR A 204 -21.78 -11.60 8.35
CA THR A 204 -21.63 -10.13 8.30
C THR A 204 -22.43 -9.47 7.16
N PRO A 205 -23.77 -9.35 7.29
CA PRO A 205 -24.60 -8.98 6.16
C PRO A 205 -24.31 -7.58 5.58
N ASP A 206 -23.96 -6.55 6.36
CA ASP A 206 -24.05 -5.14 5.95
C ASP A 206 -22.71 -4.37 5.81
N ARG A 207 -21.58 -5.04 5.51
CA ARG A 207 -20.24 -4.41 5.55
C ARG A 207 -19.63 -4.01 4.20
N PHE A 208 -18.81 -2.95 4.21
CA PHE A 208 -18.05 -2.48 3.06
C PHE A 208 -16.64 -3.09 3.02
N TYR A 209 -16.22 -3.57 1.85
CA TYR A 209 -14.88 -4.11 1.63
C TYR A 209 -14.16 -3.23 0.60
N LEU A 210 -13.07 -2.61 1.02
CA LEU A 210 -12.20 -1.78 0.19
C LEU A 210 -10.86 -2.49 0.01
N LEU A 211 -10.58 -2.93 -1.21
CA LEU A 211 -9.32 -3.58 -1.57
C LEU A 211 -8.46 -2.56 -2.31
N VAL A 212 -7.30 -2.23 -1.74
CA VAL A 212 -6.40 -1.24 -2.33
C VAL A 212 -5.12 -1.93 -2.76
N GLY A 213 -4.91 -1.99 -4.08
CA GLY A 213 -3.72 -2.58 -4.70
C GLY A 213 -4.01 -3.16 -6.09
N PRO A 214 -3.02 -3.10 -7.02
CA PRO A 214 -3.14 -3.80 -8.30
C PRO A 214 -3.18 -5.32 -8.06
N ARG A 215 -3.98 -6.04 -8.86
CA ARG A 215 -4.19 -7.49 -8.66
C ARG A 215 -2.88 -8.27 -8.75
N SER A 216 -2.61 -9.13 -7.78
CA SER A 216 -1.66 -10.22 -7.91
C SER A 216 -2.28 -11.35 -8.72
N SER A 217 -2.06 -11.36 -10.04
CA SER A 217 -1.99 -12.57 -10.90
C SER A 217 -2.13 -12.25 -12.39
N SER A 218 -2.71 -11.12 -12.79
CA SER A 218 -2.97 -10.84 -14.23
C SER A 218 -2.95 -9.37 -14.65
N THR A 219 -2.48 -8.46 -13.79
CA THR A 219 -2.49 -7.01 -14.07
C THR A 219 -1.07 -6.55 -14.44
N PRO A 220 -0.83 -6.15 -15.70
CA PRO A 220 0.41 -5.46 -16.11
C PRO A 220 0.72 -4.30 -15.17
N LEU A 221 1.99 -4.05 -14.82
CA LEU A 221 2.37 -2.88 -14.02
C LEU A 221 1.93 -1.55 -14.70
N SER A 222 1.66 -1.56 -16.01
CA SER A 222 1.13 -0.44 -16.80
C SER A 222 -0.40 -0.22 -16.71
N THR A 223 -1.15 -1.11 -16.06
CA THR A 223 -2.62 -0.98 -15.93
C THR A 223 -3.08 -0.19 -14.70
N ALA A 224 -2.21 0.60 -14.08
CA ALA A 224 -2.52 1.55 -13.00
C ALA A 224 -3.48 2.71 -13.41
N SER A 225 -4.18 2.58 -14.53
CA SER A 225 -4.76 3.70 -15.28
C SER A 225 -6.28 3.59 -15.49
N ARG A 226 -7.05 2.93 -14.60
CA ARG A 226 -8.53 2.99 -14.67
C ARG A 226 -9.22 2.95 -13.29
N ARG A 227 -10.06 3.97 -13.05
CA ARG A 227 -11.10 3.95 -12.01
C ARG A 227 -12.01 2.74 -12.26
N TYR A 228 -12.02 1.77 -11.35
CA TYR A 228 -13.02 0.70 -11.37
C TYR A 228 -13.63 0.53 -9.99
N VAL A 229 -14.56 1.44 -9.68
CA VAL A 229 -15.69 1.11 -8.84
C VAL A 229 -16.56 0.10 -9.61
N ARG A 230 -16.27 -1.20 -9.49
CA ARG A 230 -17.13 -2.24 -10.06
C ARG A 230 -17.84 -2.97 -8.92
N PRO A 231 -19.18 -2.88 -8.83
CA PRO A 231 -19.93 -3.87 -8.09
C PRO A 231 -19.61 -5.24 -8.69
N PHE A 232 -19.13 -6.18 -7.88
CA PHE A 232 -19.01 -7.57 -8.33
C PHE A 232 -20.44 -8.11 -8.55
N SER A 233 -20.73 -8.58 -9.75
CA SER A 233 -22.07 -9.02 -10.14
C SER A 233 -22.56 -10.21 -9.31
N SER A 234 -23.81 -10.08 -8.83
CA SER A 234 -24.77 -11.12 -8.45
C SER A 234 -24.24 -12.53 -8.22
N SER A 235 -24.40 -13.03 -6.98
CA SER A 235 -24.48 -14.47 -6.76
C SER A 235 -25.61 -15.05 -7.65
N PRO A 236 -25.48 -16.28 -8.16
CA PRO A 236 -26.49 -16.91 -9.04
C PRO A 236 -27.89 -16.99 -8.42
N ASP A 237 -27.99 -16.81 -7.10
CA ASP A 237 -29.20 -16.87 -6.29
C ASP A 237 -30.01 -15.55 -6.24
N GLY A 238 -29.55 -14.49 -6.90
CA GLY A 238 -30.24 -13.20 -6.90
C GLY A 238 -30.21 -12.46 -5.56
N SER A 239 -29.40 -12.91 -4.58
CA SER A 239 -29.12 -12.10 -3.40
C SER A 239 -28.30 -10.88 -3.79
N THR A 240 -28.73 -9.69 -3.36
CA THR A 240 -28.09 -8.41 -3.62
C THR A 240 -26.62 -8.46 -3.17
N ALA A 241 -25.71 -8.60 -4.13
CA ALA A 241 -24.27 -8.56 -3.88
C ALA A 241 -23.90 -7.13 -3.42
N ARG A 242 -23.70 -6.97 -2.11
CA ARG A 242 -23.23 -5.75 -1.46
C ARG A 242 -21.79 -5.43 -1.89
N ARG A 243 -21.48 -4.13 -1.90
CA ARG A 243 -20.60 -3.48 -2.89
C ARG A 243 -19.12 -3.58 -2.49
N TYR A 244 -18.32 -4.20 -3.37
CA TYR A 244 -16.86 -4.22 -3.30
C TYR A 244 -16.30 -3.06 -4.12
N TYR A 245 -15.31 -2.36 -3.59
CA TYR A 245 -14.63 -1.29 -4.32
C TYR A 245 -13.14 -1.61 -4.39
N GLN A 246 -12.59 -1.60 -5.61
CA GLN A 246 -11.15 -1.64 -5.84
C GLN A 246 -10.75 -0.27 -6.38
N LEU A 247 -10.07 0.51 -5.55
CA LEU A 247 -9.55 1.81 -5.98
C LEU A 247 -8.12 1.59 -6.48
N GLY A 248 -7.96 1.68 -7.80
CA GLY A 248 -6.68 1.66 -8.47
C GLY A 248 -6.06 3.06 -8.43
N GLY A 249 -4.97 3.19 -7.71
CA GLY A 249 -4.19 4.42 -7.63
C GLY A 249 -3.51 4.77 -8.95
N VAL A 250 -3.66 6.02 -9.36
CA VAL A 250 -3.00 6.58 -10.54
C VAL A 250 -1.72 7.29 -10.10
N LEU A 251 -0.57 6.73 -10.47
CA LEU A 251 0.72 7.45 -10.46
C LEU A 251 0.84 8.32 -11.74
N SER A 252 -0.19 9.13 -12.05
CA SER A 252 -0.14 10.11 -13.14
C SER A 252 -0.28 11.52 -12.55
N GLY A 253 0.86 12.17 -12.49
CA GLY A 253 1.04 13.52 -11.98
C GLY A 253 2.54 13.81 -11.93
N VAL A 254 3.21 13.71 -13.08
CA VAL A 254 4.58 14.23 -13.19
C VAL A 254 4.48 15.75 -13.14
N SER A 255 4.79 16.32 -11.98
CA SER A 255 5.51 17.59 -11.92
C SER A 255 6.78 17.34 -11.11
N ASP A 256 7.91 17.22 -11.82
CA ASP A 256 9.28 17.24 -11.32
C ASP A 256 9.62 16.41 -10.07
N SER A 257 9.49 15.08 -10.16
CA SER A 257 10.04 14.16 -9.14
C SER A 257 11.53 13.81 -9.34
N THR A 258 12.28 14.60 -10.12
CA THR A 258 13.74 14.45 -10.24
C THR A 258 14.49 14.72 -8.92
N ALA A 259 13.82 15.29 -7.92
CA ALA A 259 14.36 15.61 -6.60
C ALA A 259 14.07 14.56 -5.50
N ALA A 260 13.32 13.49 -5.77
CA ALA A 260 12.76 12.60 -4.73
C ALA A 260 13.80 11.82 -3.89
N TYR A 261 15.08 11.83 -4.28
CA TYR A 261 16.15 11.17 -3.54
C TYR A 261 17.43 12.00 -3.36
N SER A 262 17.41 13.29 -3.72
CA SER A 262 18.59 14.16 -3.61
C SER A 262 18.84 14.70 -2.20
N HIS A 263 17.95 14.44 -1.23
CA HIS A 263 18.05 14.97 0.13
C HIS A 263 18.00 13.89 1.21
N SER A 264 18.77 12.83 1.02
CA SER A 264 19.18 11.94 2.12
C SER A 264 20.70 11.98 2.23
N SER A 265 21.18 12.92 3.03
CA SER A 265 22.56 13.00 3.53
C SER A 265 22.50 13.19 5.04
#